data_AF-K2FHB8-F1
#
_entry.id   AF-K2FHB8-F1
#
_cell.length_a   1.000
_cell.length_b   1.000
_cell.length_c   1.000
_cell.angle_alpha   90.00
_cell.angle_beta   90.00
_cell.angle_gamma   90.00
#
_symmetry.space_group_name_H-M   'P 1'
#
loop_
_entity.id
_entity.type
_entity.pdbx_description
1 polymer ?
#
loop_
_entity_poly.entity_id
_entity_poly.type
_entity_poly.pdbx_seq_one_letter_code
_entity_poly.pdbx_strand_id
1 'polypeptide(L)'
;MKRKTFEQKQEEVKQLTETMNQSIESYFETPEQMAEHLAFMMQFYQYSLRNTALIQSQFKGAQAVGSYKFWQEKGFQVQKGEKAIQILVPNKTQPKFKDESGRWKSIKKATEQEKELINKGELEKKGSGLYFGKGSVFDVSQTDAKASDLPDIFPNRWLEVTCLD
;
A
#
# COMPACT_ATOMS: atom_id res chain seq x y z
N MET A 1 22.54 -2.90 0.23
CA MET A 1 21.78 -2.01 -0.68
C MET A 1 21.78 -0.59 -0.13
N LYS A 2 22.04 0.42 -0.97
CA LYS A 2 21.88 1.83 -0.59
C LYS A 2 20.39 2.16 -0.45
N ARG A 3 20.03 2.93 0.58
CA ARG A 3 18.63 3.35 0.82
C ARG A 3 18.28 4.47 -0.16
N LYS A 4 17.12 4.36 -0.82
CA LYS A 4 16.62 5.39 -1.75
C LYS A 4 16.45 6.75 -1.07
N THR A 5 16.76 7.82 -1.81
CA THR A 5 16.56 9.20 -1.37
C THR A 5 15.08 9.56 -1.30
N PHE A 6 14.75 10.71 -0.71
CA PHE A 6 13.37 11.22 -0.70
C PHE A 6 12.87 11.50 -2.12
N GLU A 7 13.68 12.17 -2.94
CA GLU A 7 13.36 12.50 -4.34
C GLU A 7 13.12 11.25 -5.18
N GLN A 8 13.98 10.22 -5.04
CA GLN A 8 13.78 8.94 -5.74
C GLN A 8 12.43 8.29 -5.39
N LYS A 9 12.00 8.36 -4.13
CA LYS A 9 10.70 7.83 -3.71
C LYS A 9 9.55 8.66 -4.24
N GLN A 10 9.70 9.98 -4.29
CA GLN A 10 8.68 10.87 -4.88
C GLN A 10 8.51 10.57 -6.37
N GLU A 11 9.62 10.39 -7.09
CA GLU A 11 9.59 10.06 -8.51
C GLU A 11 8.92 8.69 -8.77
N GLU A 12 9.23 7.67 -7.96
CA GLU A 12 8.56 6.36 -8.09
C GLU A 12 7.05 6.44 -7.84
N VAL A 13 6.62 7.26 -6.87
CA VAL A 13 5.19 7.46 -6.58
C VAL A 13 4.53 8.24 -7.71
N LYS A 14 5.21 9.24 -8.27
CA LYS A 14 4.73 10.03 -9.40
C LYS A 14 4.50 9.13 -10.61
N GLN A 15 5.49 8.35 -11.01
CA GLN A 15 5.39 7.42 -12.14
C GLN A 15 4.24 6.41 -11.95
N LEU A 16 4.13 5.83 -10.74
CA LEU A 16 3.04 4.91 -10.42
C LEU A 16 1.66 5.59 -10.55
N THR A 17 1.56 6.85 -10.14
CA THR A 17 0.30 7.62 -10.20
C THR A 17 -0.05 8.03 -11.63
N GLU A 18 0.94 8.36 -12.46
CA GLU A 18 0.72 8.69 -13.88
C GLU A 18 0.17 7.48 -14.65
N THR A 19 0.77 6.31 -14.49
CA THR A 19 0.27 5.06 -15.08
C THR A 19 -1.14 4.72 -14.59
N MET A 20 -1.41 4.95 -13.30
CA MET A 20 -2.74 4.76 -12.73
C MET A 20 -3.78 5.68 -13.38
N ASN A 21 -3.48 6.98 -13.51
CA ASN A 21 -4.44 7.94 -14.09
C ASN A 21 -4.81 7.59 -15.53
N GLN A 22 -3.83 7.19 -16.35
CA GLN A 22 -4.08 6.70 -17.71
C GLN A 22 -5.01 5.48 -17.73
N SER A 23 -4.81 4.55 -16.79
CA SER A 23 -5.66 3.37 -16.67
C SER A 23 -7.08 3.73 -16.25
N ILE A 24 -7.22 4.65 -15.29
CA ILE A 24 -8.51 5.14 -14.81
C ILE A 24 -9.29 5.79 -15.94
N GLU A 25 -8.67 6.68 -16.73
CA GLU A 25 -9.32 7.34 -17.86
C GLU A 25 -9.93 6.34 -18.85
N SER A 26 -9.20 5.26 -19.16
CA SER A 26 -9.69 4.22 -20.08
C SER A 26 -10.93 3.47 -19.59
N TYR A 27 -11.18 3.41 -18.28
CA TYR A 27 -12.35 2.72 -17.72
C TYR A 27 -13.65 3.49 -17.92
N PHE A 28 -13.58 4.78 -18.26
CA PHE A 28 -14.74 5.64 -18.46
C PHE A 28 -15.07 5.87 -19.94
N GLU A 29 -14.39 5.22 -20.88
CA GLU A 29 -14.62 5.37 -22.32
C GLU A 29 -15.93 4.70 -22.77
N THR A 30 -16.30 3.56 -22.18
CA THR A 30 -17.53 2.82 -22.51
C THR A 30 -18.25 2.28 -21.26
N PRO A 31 -19.59 2.09 -21.32
CA PRO A 31 -20.34 1.45 -20.24
C PRO A 31 -19.81 0.04 -19.88
N GLU A 32 -19.33 -0.71 -20.86
CA GLU A 32 -18.80 -2.07 -20.68
C GLU A 32 -17.48 -2.06 -19.88
N GLN A 33 -16.56 -1.15 -20.21
CA GLN A 33 -15.31 -0.99 -19.44
C GLN A 33 -15.57 -0.51 -18.02
N MET A 34 -16.53 0.38 -17.83
CA MET A 34 -16.95 0.84 -16.50
C MET A 34 -17.53 -0.33 -15.69
N ALA A 35 -18.40 -1.15 -16.29
CA ALA A 35 -18.97 -2.32 -15.65
C ALA A 35 -17.89 -3.35 -15.27
N GLU A 36 -16.91 -3.60 -16.14
CA GLU A 36 -15.77 -4.49 -15.84
C GLU A 36 -14.94 -3.96 -14.66
N HIS A 37 -14.68 -2.65 -14.60
CA HIS A 37 -13.96 -2.03 -13.48
C HIS A 37 -14.75 -2.12 -12.17
N LEU A 38 -16.06 -1.84 -12.19
CA LEU A 38 -16.92 -1.94 -11.00
C LEU A 38 -17.00 -3.37 -10.47
N ALA A 39 -17.17 -4.35 -11.37
CA ALA A 39 -17.15 -5.77 -11.00
C ALA A 39 -15.81 -6.17 -10.35
N PHE A 40 -14.70 -5.64 -10.86
CA PHE A 40 -13.38 -5.83 -10.26
C PHE A 40 -13.27 -5.12 -8.90
N MET A 41 -13.81 -3.91 -8.73
CA MET A 41 -13.82 -3.22 -7.43
C MET A 41 -14.56 -4.00 -6.34
N MET A 42 -15.67 -4.65 -6.70
CA MET A 42 -16.42 -5.50 -5.78
C MET A 42 -15.59 -6.67 -5.25
N GLN A 43 -14.52 -7.08 -5.94
CA GLN A 43 -13.63 -8.14 -5.47
C GLN A 43 -12.66 -7.69 -4.36
N PHE A 44 -12.43 -6.39 -4.19
CA PHE A 44 -11.37 -5.84 -3.33
C PHE A 44 -11.89 -4.83 -2.31
N TYR A 45 -12.89 -5.21 -1.49
CA TYR A 45 -13.54 -4.34 -0.50
C TYR A 45 -12.62 -3.60 0.49
N GLN A 46 -11.37 -4.04 0.67
CA GLN A 46 -10.39 -3.41 1.58
C GLN A 46 -9.43 -2.44 0.89
N TYR A 47 -9.40 -2.36 -0.44
CA TYR A 47 -8.49 -1.49 -1.17
C TYR A 47 -9.18 -0.20 -1.62
N SER A 48 -8.44 0.91 -1.62
CA SER A 48 -8.92 2.17 -2.17
C SER A 48 -9.06 2.08 -3.69
N LEU A 49 -9.95 2.89 -4.29
CA LEU A 49 -10.14 2.99 -5.74
C LEU A 49 -8.81 3.10 -6.52
N ARG A 50 -7.88 3.90 -6.00
CA ARG A 50 -6.54 4.09 -6.57
C ARG A 50 -5.73 2.78 -6.60
N ASN A 51 -5.73 2.05 -5.49
CA ASN A 51 -5.02 0.77 -5.43
C ASN A 51 -5.73 -0.31 -6.26
N THR A 52 -7.06 -0.28 -6.33
CA THR A 52 -7.82 -1.20 -7.20
C THR A 52 -7.48 -0.96 -8.67
N ALA A 53 -7.50 0.29 -9.14
CA ALA A 53 -7.09 0.62 -10.50
C ALA A 53 -5.64 0.22 -10.80
N LEU A 54 -4.73 0.45 -9.84
CA LEU A 54 -3.33 0.01 -9.95
C LEU A 54 -3.18 -1.50 -10.08
N ILE A 55 -3.95 -2.27 -9.31
CA ILE A 55 -3.90 -3.74 -9.38
C ILE A 55 -4.43 -4.20 -10.74
N GLN A 56 -5.58 -3.68 -11.17
CA GLN A 56 -6.21 -4.10 -12.43
C GLN A 56 -5.34 -3.79 -13.66
N SER A 57 -4.68 -2.63 -13.68
CA SER A 57 -3.85 -2.23 -14.81
C SER A 57 -2.55 -3.02 -14.94
N GLN A 58 -2.01 -3.50 -13.81
CA GLN A 58 -0.79 -4.31 -13.78
C GLN A 58 -1.07 -5.81 -13.89
N PHE A 59 -2.23 -6.27 -13.42
CA PHE A 59 -2.61 -7.67 -13.39
C PHE A 59 -4.11 -7.81 -13.66
N LYS A 60 -4.46 -7.97 -14.94
CA LYS A 60 -5.86 -8.16 -15.35
C LYS A 60 -6.38 -9.48 -14.78
N GLY A 61 -7.51 -9.42 -14.07
CA GLY A 61 -8.15 -10.59 -13.48
C GLY A 61 -7.57 -11.03 -12.13
N ALA A 62 -6.90 -10.14 -11.41
CA ALA A 62 -6.52 -10.42 -10.02
C ALA A 62 -7.75 -10.83 -9.19
N GLN A 63 -7.61 -11.90 -8.41
CA GLN A 63 -8.67 -12.57 -7.67
C GLN A 63 -8.46 -12.55 -6.16
N ALA A 64 -7.27 -12.32 -5.63
CA ALA A 64 -7.08 -12.17 -4.19
C ALA A 64 -5.66 -11.68 -3.98
N VAL A 65 -5.51 -10.49 -3.41
CA VAL A 65 -4.22 -9.81 -3.39
C VAL A 65 -3.79 -9.58 -1.95
N GLY A 66 -2.52 -9.88 -1.69
CA GLY A 66 -1.89 -9.71 -0.39
C GLY A 66 -0.42 -9.36 -0.51
N SER A 67 0.15 -8.75 0.53
CA SER A 67 1.61 -8.58 0.60
C SER A 67 2.31 -9.93 0.72
N TYR A 68 3.59 -10.01 0.36
CA TYR A 68 4.37 -11.24 0.58
C TYR A 68 4.28 -11.74 2.04
N LYS A 69 4.38 -10.80 3.00
CA LYS A 69 4.28 -11.11 4.43
C LYS A 69 2.89 -11.65 4.80
N PHE A 70 1.83 -11.11 4.21
CA PHE A 70 0.47 -11.59 4.43
C PHE A 70 0.32 -13.05 4.02
N TRP A 71 0.80 -13.42 2.82
CA TRP A 71 0.76 -14.80 2.35
C TRP A 71 1.59 -15.72 3.25
N GLN A 72 2.80 -15.28 3.64
CA GLN A 72 3.67 -16.03 4.56
C GLN A 72 3.01 -16.27 5.93
N GLU A 73 2.37 -15.25 6.51
CA GLU A 73 1.63 -15.36 7.78
C GLU A 73 0.45 -16.33 7.69
N LYS A 74 -0.10 -16.53 6.49
CA LYS A 74 -1.16 -17.48 6.19
C LYS A 74 -0.65 -18.88 5.81
N GLY A 75 0.66 -19.09 5.82
CA GLY A 75 1.30 -20.38 5.53
C GLY A 75 1.61 -20.62 4.05
N PHE A 76 1.43 -19.61 3.20
CA PHE A 76 1.63 -19.69 1.75
C PHE A 76 2.87 -18.93 1.31
N GLN A 77 3.44 -19.32 0.17
CA GLN A 77 4.60 -18.69 -0.43
C GLN A 77 4.28 -18.14 -1.81
N VAL A 78 4.82 -16.95 -2.10
CA VAL A 78 4.86 -16.44 -3.47
C VAL A 78 5.86 -17.29 -4.26
N GLN A 79 5.44 -17.74 -5.45
CA GLN A 79 6.26 -18.58 -6.30
C GLN A 79 7.49 -17.83 -6.81
N LYS A 80 8.60 -18.56 -6.98
CA LYS A 80 9.86 -17.96 -7.41
C LYS A 80 9.74 -17.41 -8.83
N GLY A 81 10.08 -16.13 -9.01
CA GLY A 81 10.09 -15.46 -10.31
C GLY A 81 8.85 -14.61 -10.58
N GLU A 82 7.84 -14.69 -9.71
CA GLU A 82 6.64 -13.88 -9.81
C GLU A 82 6.92 -12.38 -9.68
N LYS A 83 6.22 -11.59 -10.50
CA LYS A 83 6.36 -10.13 -10.53
C LYS A 83 5.36 -9.50 -9.57
N ALA A 84 5.85 -8.66 -8.68
CA ALA A 84 5.01 -7.95 -7.72
C ALA A 84 4.16 -6.86 -8.40
N ILE A 85 2.89 -6.79 -8.00
CA ILE A 85 1.97 -5.71 -8.31
C ILE A 85 2.29 -4.53 -7.37
N GLN A 86 2.44 -3.33 -7.92
CA GLN A 86 2.81 -2.14 -7.15
C GLN A 86 1.59 -1.34 -6.72
N ILE A 87 1.49 -1.03 -5.42
CA ILE A 87 0.39 -0.25 -4.84
C ILE A 87 0.91 0.97 -4.06
N LEU A 88 0.02 1.92 -3.78
CA LEU A 88 0.30 3.03 -2.86
C LEU A 88 0.07 2.60 -1.41
N VAL A 89 1.06 2.84 -0.56
CA VAL A 89 1.01 2.50 0.87
C VAL A 89 1.26 3.75 1.72
N PRO A 90 0.39 4.04 2.71
CA PRO A 90 0.61 5.13 3.65
C PRO A 90 1.79 4.82 4.57
N ASN A 91 2.69 5.79 4.72
CA ASN A 91 3.85 5.74 5.58
C ASN A 91 3.88 6.96 6.49
N LYS A 92 4.33 6.78 7.74
CA LYS A 92 4.54 7.89 8.67
C LYS A 92 6.02 8.21 8.79
N THR A 93 6.38 9.49 8.67
CA THR A 93 7.72 9.95 9.03
C THR A 93 7.87 9.91 10.55
N GLN A 94 9.10 9.70 11.01
CA GLN A 94 9.41 9.78 12.43
C GLN A 94 9.39 11.25 12.87
N PRO A 95 8.83 11.57 14.04
CA PRO A 95 8.87 12.93 14.56
C PRO A 95 10.32 13.34 14.84
N LYS A 96 10.60 14.63 14.63
CA LYS A 96 11.93 15.21 14.73
C LYS A 96 11.93 16.49 15.56
N PHE A 97 13.09 16.84 16.09
CA PHE A 97 13.36 18.12 16.73
C PHE A 97 14.66 18.69 16.16
N LYS A 98 14.81 20.01 16.26
CA LYS A 98 16.02 20.72 15.87
C LYS A 98 16.87 20.90 17.12
N ASP A 99 18.11 20.42 17.09
CA ASP A 99 19.06 20.61 18.19
C ASP A 99 19.61 22.05 18.22
N GLU A 100 20.38 22.38 19.26
CA GLU A 100 21.03 23.69 19.43
C GLU A 100 21.95 24.07 18.26
N SER A 101 22.52 23.06 17.57
CA SER A 101 23.35 23.26 16.37
C SER A 101 22.53 23.46 15.09
N GLY A 102 21.20 23.49 15.20
CA GLY A 102 20.28 23.67 14.08
C GLY A 102 20.01 22.39 13.27
N ARG A 103 20.47 21.22 13.71
CA ARG A 103 20.33 19.94 12.98
C ARG A 103 19.07 19.20 13.40
N TRP A 104 18.38 18.61 12.41
CA TRP A 104 17.19 17.80 12.66
C TRP A 104 17.53 16.38 13.12
N LYS A 105 17.16 16.05 14.36
CA LYS A 105 17.30 14.72 14.98
C LYS A 105 15.93 14.07 15.20
N SER A 106 15.88 12.75 15.24
CA SER A 106 14.64 12.04 15.61
C SER A 106 14.39 12.19 17.11
N ILE A 107 13.14 12.45 17.51
CA ILE A 107 12.76 12.52 18.93
C ILE A 107 13.12 11.21 19.67
N LYS A 108 13.03 10.06 19.00
CA LYS A 108 13.43 8.76 19.57
C LYS A 108 14.92 8.70 19.98
N LYS A 109 15.76 9.54 19.39
CA LYS A 109 17.21 9.62 19.64
C LYS A 109 17.60 10.85 20.50
N ALA A 110 16.63 11.54 21.10
CA ALA A 110 16.90 12.65 22.00
C ALA A 110 17.56 12.15 23.29
N THR A 111 18.55 12.90 23.81
CA THR A 111 19.08 12.72 25.16
C THR A 111 18.04 13.13 26.21
N GLU A 112 18.26 12.79 27.49
CA GLU A 112 17.32 13.19 28.55
C GLU A 112 17.20 14.73 28.67
N GLN A 113 18.33 15.44 28.57
CA GLN A 113 18.35 16.92 28.53
C GLN A 113 17.55 17.46 27.33
N GLU A 114 17.76 16.88 26.13
CA GLU A 114 17.00 17.29 24.94
C GLU A 114 15.50 17.02 25.10
N LYS A 115 15.10 15.91 25.74
CA LYS A 115 13.69 15.61 26.01
C LYS A 115 13.06 16.63 26.96
N GLU A 116 13.77 17.05 28.01
CA GLU A 116 13.28 18.10 28.91
C GLU A 116 13.05 19.41 28.17
N LEU A 117 14.01 19.84 27.34
CA LEU A 117 13.89 21.07 26.55
C LEU A 117 12.76 20.98 25.51
N ILE A 118 12.58 19.81 24.86
CA ILE A 118 11.45 19.56 23.96
C ILE A 118 10.10 19.65 24.71
N ASN A 119 10.03 19.11 25.93
CA ASN A 119 8.82 19.13 26.75
C ASN A 119 8.49 20.54 27.27
N LYS A 120 9.50 21.34 27.60
CA LYS A 120 9.37 22.76 27.96
C LYS A 120 9.01 23.66 26.76
N GLY A 121 9.14 23.15 25.54
CA GLY A 121 8.86 23.89 24.30
C GLY A 121 10.01 24.80 23.85
N GLU A 122 11.20 24.61 24.40
CA GLU A 122 12.39 25.43 24.11
C GLU A 122 13.11 25.00 22.81
N LEU A 123 12.84 23.78 22.32
CA LEU A 123 13.35 23.28 21.04
C LEU A 123 12.25 23.12 19.99
N GLU A 124 12.55 23.55 18.76
CA GLU A 124 11.67 23.42 17.60
C GLU A 124 11.40 21.94 17.30
N LYS A 125 10.12 21.56 17.17
CA LYS A 125 9.70 20.19 16.87
C LYS A 125 8.82 20.10 15.63
N LYS A 126 8.97 19.02 14.89
CA LYS A 126 8.13 18.63 13.76
C LYS A 126 7.50 17.27 14.04
N GLY A 127 6.16 17.25 14.04
CA GLY A 127 5.37 16.03 14.20
C GLY A 127 5.60 15.02 13.08
N SER A 128 5.07 13.80 13.24
CA SER A 128 5.04 12.82 12.17
C SER A 128 4.17 13.31 11.02
N GLY A 129 4.67 13.24 9.80
CA GLY A 129 3.91 13.50 8.58
C GLY A 129 3.52 12.21 7.89
N LEU A 130 2.33 12.20 7.26
CA LEU A 130 1.89 11.13 6.37
C LEU A 130 2.48 11.36 4.98
N TYR A 131 3.02 10.32 4.37
CA TYR A 131 3.40 10.30 2.96
C TYR A 131 3.07 8.94 2.35
N PHE A 132 2.87 8.89 1.04
CA PHE A 132 2.66 7.62 0.35
C PHE A 132 3.96 7.14 -0.27
N GLY A 133 4.13 5.83 -0.30
CA GLY A 133 5.24 5.14 -0.97
C GLY A 133 4.72 3.96 -1.76
N LYS A 134 5.64 3.28 -2.44
CA LYS A 134 5.34 2.06 -3.19
C LYS A 134 5.38 0.84 -2.26
N GLY A 135 4.32 0.05 -2.29
CA GLY A 135 4.23 -1.29 -1.69
C GLY A 135 4.14 -2.35 -2.77
N SER A 136 4.47 -3.58 -2.41
CA SER A 136 4.43 -4.74 -3.29
C SER A 136 3.46 -5.78 -2.77
N VAL A 137 2.57 -6.22 -3.65
CA VAL A 137 1.55 -7.24 -3.39
C VAL A 137 1.54 -8.26 -4.51
N PHE A 138 0.90 -9.40 -4.26
CA PHE A 138 0.84 -10.55 -5.15
C PHE A 138 -0.57 -11.10 -5.14
N ASP A 139 -1.04 -11.50 -6.31
CA ASP A 139 -2.28 -12.23 -6.47
C ASP A 139 -2.15 -13.69 -6.00
N VAL A 140 -3.24 -14.33 -5.58
CA VAL A 140 -3.28 -15.74 -5.18
C VAL A 140 -2.71 -16.66 -6.25
N SER A 141 -2.95 -16.38 -7.53
CA SER A 141 -2.41 -17.15 -8.66
C SER A 141 -0.88 -17.14 -8.72
N GLN A 142 -0.24 -16.19 -8.04
CA GLN A 142 1.21 -16.06 -7.93
C GLN A 142 1.76 -16.76 -6.67
N THR A 143 0.92 -17.48 -5.94
CA THR A 143 1.28 -18.20 -4.71
C THR A 143 1.02 -19.69 -4.85
N ASP A 144 1.38 -20.46 -3.82
CA ASP A 144 1.03 -21.88 -3.70
C ASP A 144 -0.34 -22.13 -3.06
N ALA A 145 -1.11 -21.08 -2.76
CA ALA A 145 -2.47 -21.18 -2.25
C ALA A 145 -3.46 -21.64 -3.33
N LYS A 146 -4.49 -22.39 -2.91
CA LYS A 146 -5.55 -22.92 -3.77
C LYS A 146 -6.86 -22.17 -3.54
N ALA A 147 -7.80 -22.33 -4.48
CA ALA A 147 -9.14 -21.76 -4.37
C ALA A 147 -9.86 -22.20 -3.08
N SER A 148 -9.63 -23.43 -2.63
CA SER A 148 -10.19 -23.96 -1.37
C SER A 148 -9.72 -23.22 -0.13
N ASP A 149 -8.57 -22.55 -0.19
CA ASP A 149 -7.97 -21.87 0.95
C ASP A 149 -8.49 -20.42 1.09
N LEU A 150 -9.03 -19.86 0.00
CA LEU A 150 -9.44 -18.46 -0.07
C LEU A 150 -10.54 -18.05 0.93
N PRO A 151 -11.55 -18.89 1.25
CA PRO A 151 -12.52 -18.60 2.30
C PRO A 151 -11.87 -18.33 3.67
N ASP A 152 -10.86 -19.11 4.06
CA ASP A 152 -10.17 -18.95 5.35
C ASP A 152 -9.18 -17.77 5.35
N ILE A 153 -8.58 -17.49 4.19
CA ILE A 153 -7.64 -16.38 4.02
C ILE A 153 -8.38 -15.04 4.01
N PHE A 154 -9.55 -14.97 3.36
CA PHE A 154 -10.38 -13.78 3.19
C PHE A 154 -11.84 -14.01 3.62
N PRO A 155 -12.13 -14.22 4.91
CA PRO A 155 -13.45 -14.66 5.38
C PRO A 155 -14.59 -13.69 5.05
N ASN A 156 -14.31 -12.39 4.96
CA ASN A 156 -15.33 -11.37 4.66
C ASN A 156 -15.53 -11.12 3.15
N ARG A 157 -14.79 -11.83 2.30
CA ARG A 157 -14.87 -11.70 0.84
C ARG A 157 -15.88 -12.67 0.22
N TRP A 158 -15.98 -13.85 0.81
CA TRP A 158 -16.83 -14.95 0.35
C TRP A 158 -18.13 -15.02 1.15
N LEU A 159 -18.63 -13.87 1.63
CA LEU A 159 -19.99 -13.83 2.12
C LEU A 159 -20.86 -14.37 0.99
N GLU A 160 -21.40 -15.58 1.18
CA GLU A 160 -22.46 -16.08 0.34
C GLU A 160 -23.51 -14.99 0.38
N VAL A 161 -23.69 -14.29 -0.74
CA VAL A 161 -24.89 -13.50 -0.94
C VAL A 161 -25.98 -14.56 -1.10
N THR A 162 -26.47 -15.08 0.03
CA THR A 162 -27.79 -15.66 0.09
C THR A 162 -28.71 -14.49 -0.19
N CYS A 163 -28.98 -14.24 -1.47
CA CYS A 163 -30.19 -13.54 -1.83
C CYS A 163 -31.30 -14.31 -1.12
N LEU A 164 -31.92 -13.70 -0.12
CA LEU A 164 -33.16 -14.22 0.43
C LEU A 164 -34.13 -14.26 -0.75
N ASP A 165 -34.53 -15.48 -1.11
CA ASP A 165 -35.54 -15.77 -2.14
C ASP A 165 -36.85 -15.01 -1.90
#